data_AF-A0A916FHD0-F1
#
_entry.id   AF-A0A916FHD0-F1
#
_cell.length_a   1.000
_cell.length_b   1.000
_cell.length_c   1.000
_cell.angle_alpha   90.00
_cell.angle_beta   90.00
_cell.angle_gamma   90.00
#
_symmetry.space_group_name_H-M   'P 1'
#
loop_
_entity.id
_entity.type
_entity.pdbx_description
1 polymer ?
#
loop_
_entity_poly.entity_id
_entity_poly.type
_entity_poly.pdbx_seq_one_letter_code
_entity_poly.pdbx_strand_id
1 'polypeptide(L)'
;MTTTSSDWPVDNTEHGLLVALGKSIQHHGLIDRLMQVPVKQKTRTFAPQTKLIELLSGIMSGMEHLADLNDGPHPIATDSGVARAWGQAGFAHYSSVSRTPEVCDAQTVAAVEHAIQEFSRPFIDQLVHDPLRRGEPIIYDLDLTGQAVSATRRTYPGVAFGWMNDRAKLGYQLARVCLSRPGQERIWLAGFHHSGDTVSVACVQDLIRAAETQTGIRPRRRPELVQSRIVAQQETISRTQRLLDQQQQRLTRVQQTHTALIGKIYHAQALLKEAISAQKSARLQHQVTSWRRRLPRLDKQMVTCQRVIAQHQMRLTEQHTALSHLQAWRVQLEHENRTNPDPPAYCEARMDAGFASGENLTWLLEMGYCPNPKAPNAQTTTAL
;
A
#
# COMPACT_ATOMS: atom_id res chain seq x y z
N MET A 1 54.78 -7.92 35.65
CA MET A 1 53.43 -7.73 36.19
C MET A 1 52.49 -8.61 35.37
N THR A 2 52.14 -9.74 35.95
CA THR A 2 51.16 -10.71 35.44
C THR A 2 49.77 -10.09 35.54
N THR A 3 49.14 -9.80 34.40
CA THR A 3 47.72 -9.42 34.35
C THR A 3 46.88 -10.65 34.70
N THR A 4 46.45 -10.73 35.95
CA THR A 4 45.48 -11.73 36.41
C THR A 4 44.14 -11.44 35.74
N SER A 5 43.71 -12.39 34.91
CA SER A 5 42.34 -12.51 34.41
C SER A 5 41.38 -12.80 35.57
N SER A 6 40.93 -11.78 36.32
CA SER A 6 39.79 -11.93 37.25
C SER A 6 39.43 -10.59 37.91
N ASP A 7 38.88 -9.63 37.16
CA ASP A 7 38.18 -8.47 37.75
C ASP A 7 36.85 -8.17 37.03
N TRP A 8 36.33 -9.13 36.27
CA TRP A 8 34.93 -9.08 35.88
C TRP A 8 34.13 -9.61 37.08
N PRO A 9 33.28 -8.81 37.74
CA PRO A 9 32.30 -9.38 38.65
C PRO A 9 31.46 -10.34 37.82
N VAL A 10 31.64 -11.64 38.03
CA VAL A 10 30.90 -12.68 37.34
C VAL A 10 29.51 -12.73 37.98
N ASP A 11 28.69 -11.74 37.66
CA ASP A 11 27.24 -11.90 37.75
C ASP A 11 26.90 -12.97 36.70
N ASN A 12 26.72 -14.22 37.17
CA ASN A 12 26.28 -15.31 36.30
C ASN A 12 24.93 -14.92 35.69
N THR A 13 24.92 -14.69 34.38
CA THR A 13 23.72 -14.38 33.60
C THR A 13 23.43 -15.54 32.65
N GLU A 14 22.16 -15.92 32.56
CA GLU A 14 21.67 -16.86 31.54
C GLU A 14 21.37 -16.14 30.22
N HIS A 15 21.56 -14.81 30.18
CA HIS A 15 21.14 -13.91 29.10
C HIS A 15 22.32 -13.16 28.49
N GLY A 16 23.45 -13.85 28.27
CA GLY A 16 24.70 -13.22 27.81
C GLY A 16 24.56 -12.35 26.54
N LEU A 17 23.70 -12.75 25.59
CA LEU A 17 23.42 -11.95 24.40
C LEU A 17 22.71 -10.63 24.73
N LEU A 18 21.75 -10.63 25.67
CA LEU A 18 21.08 -9.41 26.10
C LEU A 18 22.03 -8.45 26.82
N VAL A 19 23.04 -8.96 27.53
CA VAL A 19 24.09 -8.11 28.13
C VAL A 19 24.89 -7.41 27.04
N ALA A 20 25.33 -8.14 26.01
CA ALA A 20 26.07 -7.57 24.88
C ALA A 20 25.22 -6.54 24.10
N LEU A 21 23.95 -6.87 23.82
CA LEU A 21 23.00 -5.97 23.16
C LEU A 21 22.73 -4.72 24.00
N GLY A 22 22.45 -4.88 25.30
CA GLY A 22 22.21 -3.76 26.22
C GLY A 22 23.39 -2.79 26.24
N LYS A 23 24.62 -3.30 26.33
CA LYS A 23 25.83 -2.48 26.28
C LYS A 23 26.01 -1.76 24.94
N SER A 24 25.73 -2.43 23.83
CA SER A 24 25.78 -1.80 22.51
C SER A 24 24.74 -0.68 22.38
N ILE A 25 23.50 -0.95 22.75
CA ILE A 25 22.37 0.00 22.70
C ILE A 25 22.63 1.21 23.62
N GLN A 26 23.19 0.97 24.80
CA GLN A 26 23.60 2.02 25.73
C GLN A 26 24.73 2.86 25.14
N HIS A 27 25.78 2.24 24.59
CA HIS A 27 26.92 2.94 24.00
C HIS A 27 26.52 3.88 22.85
N HIS A 28 25.55 3.46 22.03
CA HIS A 28 25.02 4.25 20.92
C HIS A 28 23.88 5.20 21.32
N GLY A 29 23.57 5.30 22.62
CA GLY A 29 22.66 6.29 23.20
C GLY A 29 21.17 6.05 22.99
N LEU A 30 20.71 4.84 22.61
CA LEU A 30 19.27 4.59 22.49
C LEU A 30 18.57 4.62 23.85
N ILE A 31 19.23 4.13 24.90
CA ILE A 31 18.70 4.18 26.27
C ILE A 31 18.38 5.63 26.68
N ASP A 32 19.32 6.55 26.46
CA ASP A 32 19.14 7.95 26.82
C ASP A 32 17.99 8.61 26.05
N ARG A 33 17.85 8.28 24.75
CA ARG A 33 16.74 8.77 23.91
C ARG A 33 15.40 8.23 24.41
N LEU A 34 15.30 6.94 24.73
CA LEU A 34 14.07 6.32 25.26
C LEU A 34 13.68 6.88 26.62
N MET A 35 14.66 7.28 27.44
CA MET A 35 14.41 7.97 28.72
C MET A 35 13.77 9.35 28.56
N GLN A 36 13.82 9.97 27.37
CA GLN A 36 13.15 11.25 27.09
C GLN A 36 11.71 11.09 26.56
N VAL A 37 11.26 9.88 26.30
CA VAL A 37 9.92 9.64 25.73
C VAL A 37 8.84 10.11 26.71
N PRO A 38 7.88 10.96 26.27
CA PRO A 38 6.78 11.40 27.11
C PRO A 38 5.79 10.26 27.32
N VAL A 39 5.55 9.91 28.58
CA VAL A 39 4.53 8.92 28.96
C VAL A 39 3.68 9.52 30.08
N LYS A 40 2.36 9.57 29.90
CA LYS A 40 1.40 10.16 30.84
C LYS A 40 1.12 9.24 32.03
N GLN A 41 2.17 8.85 32.73
CA GLN A 41 2.13 7.95 33.87
C GLN A 41 3.03 8.46 34.99
N LYS A 42 2.58 8.35 36.24
CA LYS A 42 3.38 8.76 37.40
C LYS A 42 4.52 7.77 37.65
N THR A 43 5.72 8.29 37.89
CA THR A 43 6.84 7.51 38.42
C THR A 43 6.52 7.05 39.84
N ARG A 44 6.71 5.75 40.10
CA ARG A 44 6.69 5.15 41.44
C ARG A 44 8.09 4.61 41.74
N THR A 45 8.23 3.30 41.95
CA THR A 45 9.54 2.64 42.08
C THR A 45 10.35 2.73 40.79
N PHE A 46 9.68 2.51 39.64
CA PHE A 46 10.29 2.59 38.31
C PHE A 46 9.59 3.68 37.50
N ALA A 47 10.36 4.41 36.70
CA ALA A 47 9.80 5.41 35.80
C ALA A 47 9.04 4.73 34.65
N PRO A 48 8.09 5.41 34.00
CA PRO A 48 7.42 4.88 32.82
C PRO A 48 8.40 4.47 31.70
N GLN A 49 9.44 5.26 31.48
CA GLN A 49 10.41 5.05 30.41
C GLN A 49 11.29 3.82 30.66
N THR A 50 11.69 3.57 31.92
CA THR A 50 12.44 2.37 32.28
C THR A 50 11.65 1.10 31.98
N LYS A 51 10.32 1.15 32.13
CA LYS A 51 9.42 0.05 31.77
C LYS A 51 9.25 -0.13 30.25
N LEU A 52 9.37 0.93 29.46
CA LEU A 52 9.44 0.81 27.99
C LEU A 52 10.76 0.14 27.55
N ILE A 53 11.88 0.49 28.21
CA ILE A 53 13.19 -0.13 27.96
C ILE A 53 13.19 -1.60 28.38
N GLU A 54 12.58 -1.92 29.52
CA GLU A 54 12.37 -3.29 29.98
C GLU A 54 11.53 -4.10 28.99
N LEU A 55 10.43 -3.53 28.49
CA LEU A 55 9.62 -4.16 27.45
C LEU A 55 10.44 -4.46 26.18
N LEU A 56 11.29 -3.51 25.74
CA LEU A 56 12.20 -3.74 24.62
C LEU A 56 13.19 -4.88 24.92
N SER A 57 13.77 -4.93 26.12
CA SER A 57 14.67 -6.02 26.51
C SER A 57 14.00 -7.39 26.48
N GLY A 58 12.72 -7.47 26.89
CA GLY A 58 11.92 -8.68 26.80
C GLY A 58 11.57 -9.07 25.35
N ILE A 59 11.25 -8.10 24.50
CA ILE A 59 11.03 -8.37 23.06
C ILE A 59 12.31 -8.96 22.45
N MET A 60 13.47 -8.37 22.78
CA MET A 60 14.78 -8.83 22.29
C MET A 60 15.19 -10.18 22.88
N SER A 61 14.64 -10.58 24.03
CA SER A 61 14.86 -11.91 24.60
C SER A 61 14.05 -12.99 23.88
N GLY A 62 13.14 -12.61 22.99
CA GLY A 62 12.23 -13.53 22.30
C GLY A 62 11.09 -14.02 23.20
N MET A 63 10.70 -13.26 24.23
CA MET A 63 9.57 -13.64 25.09
C MET A 63 8.27 -13.76 24.28
N GLU A 64 7.46 -14.79 24.59
CA GLU A 64 6.18 -14.99 23.92
C GLU A 64 5.06 -14.22 24.63
N HIS A 65 5.14 -14.17 25.96
CA HIS A 65 4.17 -13.49 26.80
C HIS A 65 4.84 -12.49 27.72
N LEU A 66 4.18 -11.36 27.96
CA LEU A 66 4.74 -10.33 28.84
C LEU A 66 4.97 -10.84 30.28
N ALA A 67 4.16 -11.80 30.73
CA ALA A 67 4.34 -12.45 32.04
C ALA A 67 5.68 -13.19 32.15
N ASP A 68 6.28 -13.62 31.04
CA ASP A 68 7.53 -14.37 31.02
C ASP A 68 8.71 -13.53 31.54
N LEU A 69 8.58 -12.20 31.59
CA LEU A 69 9.55 -11.31 32.25
C LEU A 69 9.85 -11.77 33.68
N ASN A 70 8.83 -12.19 34.42
CA ASN A 70 8.93 -12.63 35.81
C ASN A 70 8.69 -14.13 36.00
N ASP A 71 7.75 -14.69 35.23
CA ASP A 71 7.21 -16.05 35.44
C ASP A 71 7.73 -17.06 34.40
N GLY A 72 8.58 -16.61 33.46
CA GLY A 72 9.14 -17.45 32.41
C GLY A 72 10.19 -18.43 32.92
N PRO A 73 10.63 -19.39 32.08
CA PRO A 73 11.65 -20.37 32.46
C PRO A 73 13.01 -19.74 32.79
N HIS A 74 13.32 -18.60 32.17
CA HIS A 74 14.52 -17.80 32.38
C HIS A 74 14.10 -16.33 32.57
N PRO A 75 13.65 -15.94 33.78
CA PRO A 75 13.01 -14.64 33.99
C PRO A 75 14.03 -13.51 33.96
N ILE A 76 13.94 -12.62 32.97
CA ILE A 76 14.89 -11.51 32.82
C ILE A 76 14.74 -10.47 33.94
N ALA A 77 13.56 -10.36 34.57
CA ALA A 77 13.28 -9.35 35.59
C ALA A 77 14.14 -9.49 36.85
N THR A 78 14.69 -10.69 37.11
CA THR A 78 15.58 -10.96 38.24
C THR A 78 17.07 -10.89 37.87
N ASP A 79 17.39 -10.73 36.58
CA ASP A 79 18.76 -10.66 36.08
C ASP A 79 19.32 -9.24 36.20
N SER A 80 20.04 -8.98 37.30
CA SER A 80 20.68 -7.69 37.55
C SER A 80 21.81 -7.35 36.57
N GLY A 81 22.42 -8.36 35.96
CA GLY A 81 23.45 -8.18 34.94
C GLY A 81 22.86 -7.59 33.66
N VAL A 82 21.71 -8.12 33.23
CA VAL A 82 20.93 -7.56 32.12
C VAL A 82 20.44 -6.16 32.46
N ALA A 83 19.78 -5.96 33.61
CA ALA A 83 19.28 -4.63 33.98
C ALA A 83 20.39 -3.57 33.92
N ARG A 84 21.56 -3.86 34.50
CA ARG A 84 22.73 -2.96 34.48
C ARG A 84 23.27 -2.72 33.08
N ALA A 85 23.31 -3.76 32.23
CA ALA A 85 23.74 -3.62 30.83
C ALA A 85 22.83 -2.70 30.02
N TRP A 86 21.53 -2.68 30.34
CA TRP A 86 20.52 -1.82 29.72
C TRP A 86 20.38 -0.45 30.41
N GLY A 87 21.31 -0.09 31.31
CA GLY A 87 21.30 1.19 32.02
C GLY A 87 20.18 1.33 33.05
N GLN A 88 19.60 0.21 33.50
CA GLN A 88 18.51 0.18 34.46
C GLN A 88 19.01 -0.20 35.85
N ALA A 89 18.39 0.37 36.89
CA ALA A 89 18.66 -0.02 38.29
C ALA A 89 18.05 -1.39 38.65
N GLY A 90 17.09 -1.85 37.86
CA GLY A 90 16.34 -3.09 38.01
C GLY A 90 15.14 -3.08 37.08
N PHE A 91 14.41 -4.19 37.06
CA PHE A 91 13.20 -4.35 36.27
C PHE A 91 11.95 -4.41 37.14
N ALA A 92 10.84 -3.92 36.62
CA ALA A 92 9.55 -3.94 37.27
C ALA A 92 8.90 -5.34 37.18
N HIS A 93 7.78 -5.49 37.88
CA HIS A 93 6.92 -6.66 37.62
C HIS A 93 6.15 -6.45 36.31
N TYR A 94 5.91 -7.51 35.53
CA TYR A 94 5.29 -7.46 34.20
C TYR A 94 3.94 -6.74 34.20
N SER A 95 3.16 -6.87 35.28
CA SER A 95 1.88 -6.17 35.42
C SER A 95 2.04 -4.64 35.46
N SER A 96 3.17 -4.14 35.93
CA SER A 96 3.52 -2.71 35.88
C SER A 96 4.03 -2.30 34.51
N VAL A 97 4.78 -3.19 33.83
CA VAL A 97 5.18 -2.99 32.43
C VAL A 97 3.95 -2.89 31.54
N SER A 98 3.00 -3.83 31.63
CA SER A 98 1.75 -3.91 30.84
C SER A 98 0.90 -2.64 30.90
N ARG A 99 0.82 -2.01 32.08
CA ARG A 99 0.06 -0.76 32.27
C ARG A 99 0.71 0.45 31.59
N THR A 100 1.96 0.33 31.14
CA THR A 100 2.70 1.43 30.51
C THR A 100 2.28 1.58 29.04
N PRO A 101 2.29 0.54 28.19
CA PRO A 101 1.69 0.61 26.85
C PRO A 101 0.23 1.05 26.83
N GLU A 102 -0.58 0.65 27.83
CA GLU A 102 -2.01 1.03 27.91
C GLU A 102 -2.25 2.54 28.01
N VAL A 103 -1.27 3.30 28.50
CA VAL A 103 -1.36 4.77 28.66
C VAL A 103 -0.51 5.53 27.64
N CYS A 104 0.20 4.83 26.76
CA CYS A 104 0.90 5.43 25.63
C CYS A 104 -0.13 5.94 24.62
N ASP A 105 0.03 7.18 24.19
CA ASP A 105 -0.78 7.77 23.13
C ASP A 105 0.03 7.96 21.84
N ALA A 106 -0.58 8.56 20.82
CA ALA A 106 0.09 8.82 19.54
C ALA A 106 1.36 9.67 19.69
N GLN A 107 1.42 10.57 20.67
CA GLN A 107 2.61 11.38 20.95
C GLN A 107 3.73 10.51 21.54
N THR A 108 3.39 9.62 22.46
CA THR A 108 4.36 8.64 23.00
C THR A 108 4.91 7.75 21.89
N VAL A 109 4.05 7.20 21.03
CA VAL A 109 4.46 6.32 19.92
C VAL A 109 5.38 7.06 18.95
N ALA A 110 5.02 8.26 18.50
CA ALA A 110 5.85 9.06 17.61
C ALA A 110 7.23 9.39 18.21
N ALA A 111 7.30 9.63 19.53
CA ALA A 111 8.56 9.87 20.22
C ALA A 111 9.45 8.61 20.31
N VAL A 112 8.86 7.43 20.50
CA VAL A 112 9.59 6.15 20.44
C VAL A 112 10.11 5.90 19.03
N GLU A 113 9.28 6.09 18.01
CA GLU A 113 9.68 5.96 16.60
C GLU A 113 10.85 6.90 16.28
N HIS A 114 10.77 8.16 16.70
CA HIS A 114 11.84 9.13 16.51
C HIS A 114 13.15 8.68 17.20
N ALA A 115 13.08 8.21 18.46
CA ALA A 115 14.25 7.70 19.18
C ALA A 115 14.93 6.53 18.46
N ILE A 116 14.13 5.60 17.90
CA ILE A 116 14.62 4.46 17.13
C ILE A 116 15.21 4.91 15.79
N GLN A 117 14.57 5.86 15.11
CA GLN A 117 15.05 6.41 13.84
C GLN A 117 16.39 7.11 13.99
N GLU A 118 16.54 7.97 15.00
CA GLU A 118 17.82 8.63 15.29
C GLU A 118 18.93 7.64 15.63
N PHE A 119 18.61 6.61 16.41
CA PHE A 119 19.56 5.54 16.72
C PHE A 119 19.97 4.76 15.47
N SER A 120 19.02 4.48 14.57
CA SER A 120 19.24 3.66 13.36
C SER A 120 19.97 4.43 12.26
N ARG A 121 19.84 5.75 12.22
CA ARG A 121 20.37 6.63 11.17
C ARG A 121 21.84 6.40 10.81
N PRO A 122 22.81 6.37 11.74
CA PRO A 122 24.21 6.15 11.37
C PRO A 122 24.46 4.79 10.69
N PHE A 123 23.74 3.75 11.09
CA PHE A 123 23.86 2.42 10.49
C PHE A 123 23.25 2.38 9.08
N ILE A 124 22.09 3.04 8.90
CA ILE A 124 21.45 3.19 7.59
C ILE A 124 22.35 4.00 6.65
N ASP A 125 22.86 5.14 7.12
CA ASP A 125 23.74 6.01 6.34
C ASP A 125 24.97 5.23 5.89
N GLN A 126 25.61 4.45 6.76
CA GLN A 126 26.77 3.63 6.37
C GLN A 126 26.41 2.60 5.28
N LEU A 127 25.28 1.90 5.42
CA LEU A 127 24.83 0.91 4.44
C LEU A 127 24.41 1.53 3.09
N VAL A 128 24.09 2.83 3.07
CA VAL A 128 23.72 3.55 1.85
C VAL A 128 24.95 4.16 1.17
N HIS A 129 25.82 4.84 1.93
CA HIS A 129 26.96 5.57 1.36
C HIS A 129 28.00 4.65 0.73
N ASP A 130 28.26 3.50 1.33
CA ASP A 130 29.26 2.55 0.85
C ASP A 130 28.94 1.99 -0.56
N PRO A 131 27.72 1.45 -0.80
CA PRO A 131 27.32 1.02 -2.14
C PRO A 131 27.34 2.15 -3.17
N LEU A 132 26.82 3.33 -2.82
CA LEU A 132 26.76 4.46 -3.75
C LEU A 132 28.15 4.89 -4.23
N ARG A 133 29.12 4.98 -3.32
CA ARG A 133 30.52 5.30 -3.68
C ARG A 133 31.15 4.26 -4.60
N ARG A 134 30.71 3.00 -4.52
CA ARG A 134 31.23 1.88 -5.34
C ARG A 134 30.42 1.66 -6.62
N GLY A 135 29.34 2.41 -6.83
CA GLY A 135 28.40 2.17 -7.94
C GLY A 135 27.63 0.85 -7.80
N GLU A 136 27.52 0.31 -6.59
CA GLU A 136 26.77 -0.92 -6.29
C GLU A 136 25.26 -0.63 -6.19
N PRO A 137 24.40 -1.65 -6.42
CA PRO A 137 22.96 -1.54 -6.24
C PRO A 137 22.55 -1.11 -4.82
N ILE A 138 21.51 -0.28 -4.73
CA ILE A 138 20.70 -0.16 -3.51
C ILE A 138 19.53 -1.14 -3.62
N ILE A 139 19.41 -2.06 -2.68
CA ILE A 139 18.41 -3.13 -2.72
C ILE A 139 17.44 -2.98 -1.56
N TYR A 140 16.15 -2.83 -1.88
CA TYR A 140 15.06 -2.87 -0.91
C TYR A 140 14.34 -4.21 -0.98
N ASP A 141 14.20 -4.89 0.16
CA ASP A 141 13.36 -6.07 0.31
C ASP A 141 11.99 -5.68 0.85
N LEU A 142 10.95 -5.99 0.08
CA LEU A 142 9.55 -5.80 0.45
C LEU A 142 8.95 -7.15 0.85
N ASP A 143 8.60 -7.28 2.12
CA ASP A 143 7.99 -8.51 2.65
C ASP A 143 6.59 -8.21 3.20
N LEU A 144 5.68 -9.17 3.07
CA LEU A 144 4.36 -9.18 3.71
C LEU A 144 4.24 -10.42 4.57
N THR A 145 4.20 -10.25 5.89
CA THR A 145 4.15 -11.37 6.83
C THR A 145 2.80 -11.40 7.55
N GLY A 146 2.11 -12.54 7.49
CA GLY A 146 0.88 -12.76 8.25
C GLY A 146 1.16 -12.93 9.75
N GLN A 147 0.42 -12.21 10.58
CA GLN A 147 0.45 -12.31 12.04
C GLN A 147 -0.89 -12.84 12.53
N ALA A 148 -0.98 -14.16 12.68
CA ALA A 148 -2.19 -14.81 13.14
C ALA A 148 -2.47 -14.46 14.61
N VAL A 149 -3.74 -14.19 14.92
CA VAL A 149 -4.21 -14.05 16.29
C VAL A 149 -5.16 -15.19 16.64
N SER A 150 -5.48 -15.35 17.92
CA SER A 150 -6.53 -16.27 18.33
C SER A 150 -7.87 -15.87 17.72
N ALA A 151 -8.48 -16.82 16.99
CA ALA A 151 -9.80 -16.64 16.39
C ALA A 151 -10.94 -16.52 17.41
N THR A 152 -10.68 -16.81 18.70
CA THR A 152 -11.70 -16.80 19.77
C THR A 152 -11.70 -15.52 20.60
N ARG A 153 -10.69 -14.64 20.46
CA ARG A 153 -10.61 -13.37 21.20
C ARG A 153 -11.18 -12.22 20.38
N ARG A 154 -12.08 -11.43 20.98
CA ARG A 154 -12.70 -10.24 20.36
C ARG A 154 -11.95 -8.94 20.65
N THR A 155 -10.84 -8.99 21.36
CA THR A 155 -10.11 -7.82 21.88
C THR A 155 -9.06 -7.27 20.92
N TYR A 156 -8.91 -7.86 19.72
CA TYR A 156 -7.96 -7.41 18.72
C TYR A 156 -8.65 -6.44 17.75
N PRO A 157 -8.39 -5.12 17.84
CA PRO A 157 -9.04 -4.15 16.97
C PRO A 157 -8.53 -4.27 15.53
N GLY A 158 -9.42 -4.24 14.54
CA GLY A 158 -9.02 -4.18 13.13
C GLY A 158 -8.46 -5.49 12.55
N VAL A 159 -8.61 -6.62 13.23
CA VAL A 159 -8.27 -7.93 12.65
C VAL A 159 -9.24 -8.32 11.56
N ALA A 160 -8.73 -9.00 10.54
CA ALA A 160 -9.52 -9.57 9.46
C ALA A 160 -8.99 -10.95 9.08
N PHE A 161 -9.81 -11.73 8.37
CA PHE A 161 -9.37 -13.02 7.85
C PHE A 161 -8.49 -12.81 6.61
N GLY A 162 -7.29 -13.37 6.67
CA GLY A 162 -6.26 -13.23 5.64
C GLY A 162 -5.52 -14.53 5.38
N TRP A 163 -4.82 -14.62 4.25
CA TRP A 163 -3.93 -15.74 3.97
C TRP A 163 -2.64 -15.60 4.79
N MET A 164 -2.37 -16.56 5.70
CA MET A 164 -1.25 -16.56 6.62
C MET A 164 -0.75 -17.99 6.87
N ASN A 165 0.50 -18.28 6.46
CA ASN A 165 1.11 -19.61 6.53
C ASN A 165 0.23 -20.69 5.84
N ASP A 166 -0.03 -20.49 4.54
CA ASP A 166 -0.77 -21.41 3.66
C ASP A 166 -2.23 -21.71 4.04
N ARG A 167 -2.81 -20.89 4.92
CA ARG A 167 -4.23 -21.03 5.33
C ARG A 167 -4.85 -19.66 5.60
N ALA A 168 -6.17 -19.57 5.46
CA ALA A 168 -6.91 -18.41 5.93
C ALA A 168 -6.97 -18.41 7.47
N LYS A 169 -6.50 -17.33 8.10
CA LYS A 169 -6.50 -17.14 9.56
C LYS A 169 -6.97 -15.72 9.91
N LEU A 170 -7.57 -15.57 11.09
CA LEU A 170 -7.84 -14.25 11.64
C LEU A 170 -6.52 -13.63 12.10
N GLY A 171 -6.24 -12.40 11.71
CA GLY A 171 -5.00 -11.74 12.09
C GLY A 171 -4.78 -10.40 11.42
N TYR A 172 -3.50 -10.05 11.41
CA TYR A 172 -2.97 -8.87 10.76
C TYR A 172 -1.96 -9.27 9.68
N GLN A 173 -1.59 -8.31 8.86
CA GLN A 173 -0.45 -8.40 7.96
C GLN A 173 0.55 -7.30 8.30
N LEU A 174 1.82 -7.68 8.46
CA LEU A 174 2.92 -6.75 8.61
C LEU A 174 3.60 -6.59 7.24
N ALA A 175 3.39 -5.45 6.61
CA ALA A 175 4.17 -5.03 5.45
C ALA A 175 5.47 -4.41 5.97
N ARG A 176 6.63 -4.82 5.47
CA ARG A 176 7.92 -4.26 5.90
C ARG A 176 8.86 -4.03 4.72
N VAL A 177 9.73 -3.05 4.89
CA VAL A 177 10.82 -2.77 3.96
C VAL A 177 12.15 -2.79 4.68
N CYS A 178 13.08 -3.54 4.12
CA CYS A 178 14.45 -3.64 4.62
C CYS A 178 15.44 -3.17 3.56
N LEU A 179 16.52 -2.52 4.00
CA LEU A 179 17.71 -2.30 3.20
C LEU A 179 18.58 -3.55 3.25
N SER A 180 18.99 -4.03 2.08
CA SER A 180 19.76 -5.26 1.96
C SER A 180 21.06 -5.04 1.21
N ARG A 181 22.13 -5.65 1.73
CA ARG A 181 23.44 -5.70 1.08
C ARG A 181 23.90 -7.15 1.00
N PRO A 182 24.37 -7.65 -0.16
CA PRO A 182 24.92 -9.00 -0.26
C PRO A 182 26.02 -9.24 0.78
N GLY A 183 25.92 -10.34 1.53
CA GLY A 183 26.89 -10.72 2.56
C GLY A 183 26.77 -9.99 3.90
N GLN A 184 25.74 -9.15 4.09
CA GLN A 184 25.44 -8.50 5.37
C GLN A 184 23.99 -8.77 5.79
N GLU A 185 23.70 -8.59 7.07
CA GLU A 185 22.34 -8.64 7.58
C GLU A 185 21.49 -7.46 7.06
N ARG A 186 20.19 -7.69 6.94
CA ARG A 186 19.24 -6.69 6.45
C ARG A 186 18.91 -5.71 7.56
N ILE A 187 18.87 -4.43 7.26
CA ILE A 187 18.39 -3.40 8.21
C ILE A 187 16.94 -3.08 7.90
N TRP A 188 16.10 -3.11 8.94
CA TRP A 188 14.70 -2.73 8.84
C TRP A 188 14.60 -1.20 8.71
N LEU A 189 13.89 -0.72 7.70
CA LEU A 189 13.68 0.72 7.50
C LEU A 189 12.32 1.15 8.02
N ALA A 190 11.27 0.39 7.70
CA ALA A 190 9.91 0.69 8.12
C ALA A 190 9.03 -0.56 8.10
N GLY A 191 7.93 -0.51 8.86
CA GLY A 191 6.89 -1.52 8.88
C GLY A 191 5.51 -0.91 9.10
N PHE A 192 4.51 -1.47 8.43
CA PHE A 192 3.12 -1.04 8.51
C PHE A 192 2.25 -2.22 8.90
N HIS A 193 1.39 -2.00 9.89
CA HIS A 193 0.45 -2.98 10.36
C HIS A 193 -0.89 -2.78 9.66
N HIS A 194 -1.39 -3.84 9.04
CA HIS A 194 -2.62 -3.81 8.29
C HIS A 194 -3.55 -4.94 8.72
N SER A 195 -4.85 -4.79 8.42
CA SER A 195 -5.83 -5.86 8.59
C SER A 195 -5.48 -7.08 7.74
N GLY A 196 -5.86 -8.27 8.19
CA GLY A 196 -5.49 -9.54 7.55
C GLY A 196 -5.88 -9.66 6.07
N ASP A 197 -6.86 -8.91 5.60
CA ASP A 197 -7.41 -8.91 4.24
C ASP A 197 -6.81 -7.84 3.32
N THR A 198 -5.73 -7.19 3.75
CA THR A 198 -5.12 -6.07 3.00
C THR A 198 -4.53 -6.54 1.68
N VAL A 199 -4.82 -5.79 0.62
CA VAL A 199 -4.27 -6.04 -0.70
C VAL A 199 -2.86 -5.46 -0.74
N SER A 200 -1.87 -6.35 -0.90
CA SER A 200 -0.44 -6.07 -1.07
C SER A 200 -0.12 -4.90 -2.01
N VAL A 201 -0.97 -4.66 -3.01
CA VAL A 201 -0.89 -3.55 -3.96
C VAL A 201 -0.82 -2.18 -3.28
N ALA A 202 -1.65 -1.93 -2.27
CA ALA A 202 -1.63 -0.67 -1.56
C ALA A 202 -0.34 -0.45 -0.76
N CYS A 203 0.23 -1.54 -0.20
CA CYS A 203 1.37 -1.46 0.71
C CYS A 203 2.69 -1.10 0.00
N VAL A 204 2.89 -1.44 -1.28
CA VAL A 204 4.17 -1.19 -1.98
C VAL A 204 4.52 0.29 -2.00
N GLN A 205 3.53 1.15 -2.22
CA GLN A 205 3.77 2.59 -2.29
C GLN A 205 4.20 3.15 -0.94
N ASP A 206 3.55 2.73 0.15
CA ASP A 206 3.90 3.15 1.51
C ASP A 206 5.31 2.69 1.89
N LEU A 207 5.64 1.43 1.57
CA LEU A 207 6.96 0.87 1.82
C LEU A 207 8.07 1.61 1.06
N ILE A 208 7.89 1.86 -0.24
CA ILE A 208 8.88 2.58 -1.03
C ILE A 208 9.04 4.01 -0.53
N ARG A 209 7.94 4.75 -0.29
CA ARG A 209 8.02 6.12 0.24
C ARG A 209 8.70 6.18 1.60
N ALA A 210 8.45 5.20 2.47
CA ALA A 210 9.14 5.11 3.75
C ALA A 210 10.63 4.81 3.57
N ALA A 211 11.01 3.91 2.66
CA ALA A 211 12.40 3.62 2.35
C ALA A 211 13.15 4.86 1.81
N GLU A 212 12.54 5.59 0.87
CA GLU A 212 13.09 6.84 0.34
C GLU A 212 13.26 7.89 1.45
N THR A 213 12.31 7.99 2.38
CA THR A 213 12.38 8.92 3.51
C THR A 213 13.51 8.55 4.48
N GLN A 214 13.63 7.26 4.82
CA GLN A 214 14.63 6.77 5.78
C GLN A 214 16.05 6.82 5.22
N THR A 215 16.23 6.53 3.93
CA THR A 215 17.55 6.46 3.28
C THR A 215 17.95 7.74 2.55
N GLY A 216 16.99 8.60 2.20
CA GLY A 216 17.20 9.75 1.31
C GLY A 216 17.40 9.37 -0.16
N ILE A 217 17.35 8.08 -0.49
CA ILE A 217 17.66 7.58 -1.83
C ILE A 217 16.41 7.51 -2.68
N ARG A 218 16.48 8.16 -3.85
CA ARG A 218 15.41 8.16 -4.86
C ARG A 218 16.05 7.88 -6.22
N PRO A 219 15.71 6.78 -6.92
CA PRO A 219 16.20 6.58 -8.28
C PRO A 219 15.63 7.62 -9.24
N ARG A 220 16.21 7.72 -10.44
CA ARG A 220 15.69 8.61 -11.49
C ARG A 220 14.29 8.13 -11.89
N ARG A 221 13.28 9.00 -11.71
CA ARG A 221 11.91 8.73 -12.16
C ARG A 221 11.86 8.64 -13.67
N ARG A 222 10.92 7.85 -14.21
CA ARG A 222 10.76 7.55 -15.63
C ARG A 222 9.46 8.14 -16.21
N PRO A 223 9.31 9.49 -16.28
CA PRO A 223 8.11 10.14 -16.80
C PRO A 223 7.80 9.78 -18.26
N GLU A 224 8.79 9.32 -19.04
CA GLU A 224 8.63 8.82 -20.41
C GLU A 224 7.74 7.58 -20.51
N LEU A 225 7.71 6.73 -19.48
CA LEU A 225 6.79 5.58 -19.42
C LEU A 225 5.35 6.05 -19.22
N VAL A 226 5.14 7.02 -18.31
CA VAL A 226 3.84 7.67 -18.11
C VAL A 226 3.38 8.38 -19.38
N GLN A 227 4.31 9.04 -20.08
CA GLN A 227 4.02 9.70 -21.37
C GLN A 227 3.49 8.71 -22.41
N SER A 228 4.08 7.51 -22.49
CA SER A 228 3.59 6.46 -23.39
C SER A 228 2.16 6.03 -23.06
N ARG A 229 1.83 5.92 -21.76
CA ARG A 229 0.46 5.64 -21.29
C ARG A 229 -0.52 6.77 -21.59
N ILE A 230 -0.09 8.03 -21.47
CA ILE A 230 -0.89 9.21 -21.82
C ILE A 230 -1.29 9.14 -23.31
N VAL A 231 -0.35 8.82 -24.21
CA VAL A 231 -0.63 8.68 -25.65
C VAL A 231 -1.65 7.56 -25.89
N ALA A 232 -1.44 6.38 -25.32
CA ALA A 232 -2.37 5.25 -25.46
C ALA A 232 -3.78 5.56 -24.92
N GLN A 233 -3.86 6.32 -23.82
CA GLN A 233 -5.13 6.75 -23.25
C GLN A 233 -5.86 7.75 -24.15
N GLN A 234 -5.13 8.69 -24.76
CA GLN A 234 -5.68 9.65 -25.72
C GLN A 234 -6.23 8.96 -26.97
N GLU A 235 -5.55 7.93 -27.48
CA GLU A 235 -6.05 7.10 -28.58
C GLU A 235 -7.34 6.37 -28.20
N THR A 236 -7.39 5.84 -26.97
CA THR A 236 -8.56 5.15 -26.45
C THR A 236 -9.76 6.10 -26.31
N ILE A 237 -9.54 7.32 -25.81
CA ILE A 237 -10.56 8.39 -25.75
C ILE A 237 -11.06 8.72 -27.16
N SER A 238 -10.14 8.92 -28.11
CA SER A 238 -10.47 9.23 -29.50
C SER A 238 -11.31 8.12 -30.15
N ARG A 239 -11.04 6.85 -29.82
CA ARG A 239 -11.85 5.72 -30.27
C ARG A 239 -13.25 5.73 -29.66
N THR A 240 -13.38 5.92 -28.34
CA THR A 240 -14.71 6.00 -27.69
C THR A 240 -15.52 7.19 -28.23
N GLN A 241 -14.88 8.34 -28.48
CA GLN A 241 -15.53 9.52 -29.05
C GLN A 241 -16.11 9.22 -30.45
N ARG A 242 -15.33 8.57 -31.33
CA ARG A 242 -15.83 8.15 -32.65
C ARG A 242 -17.04 7.22 -32.55
N LEU A 243 -17.04 6.29 -31.60
CA LEU A 243 -18.17 5.39 -31.36
C LEU A 243 -19.40 6.15 -30.86
N LEU A 244 -19.21 7.11 -29.95
CA LEU A 244 -20.27 7.99 -29.48
C LEU A 244 -20.90 8.77 -30.63
N ASP A 245 -20.08 9.42 -31.46
CA ASP A 245 -20.54 10.21 -32.61
C ASP A 245 -21.36 9.34 -33.59
N GLN A 246 -20.91 8.11 -33.86
CA GLN A 246 -21.64 7.16 -34.70
C GLN A 246 -23.01 6.79 -34.11
N GLN A 247 -23.10 6.57 -32.79
CA GLN A 247 -24.39 6.28 -32.15
C GLN A 247 -25.31 7.51 -32.11
N GLN A 248 -24.75 8.71 -31.94
CA GLN A 248 -25.49 9.97 -32.00
C GLN A 248 -26.12 10.17 -33.40
N GLN A 249 -25.35 9.92 -34.46
CA GLN A 249 -25.83 9.95 -35.84
C GLN A 249 -26.92 8.91 -36.08
N ARG A 250 -26.76 7.69 -35.55
CA ARG A 250 -27.78 6.63 -35.64
C ARG A 250 -29.08 7.05 -34.96
N LEU A 251 -29.01 7.58 -33.74
CA LEU A 251 -30.19 8.08 -33.02
C LEU A 251 -30.92 9.16 -33.83
N THR A 252 -30.17 10.11 -34.40
CA THR A 252 -30.70 11.16 -35.26
C THR A 252 -31.46 10.58 -36.47
N ARG A 253 -30.88 9.58 -37.15
CA ARG A 253 -31.54 8.90 -38.30
C ARG A 253 -32.82 8.17 -37.87
N VAL A 254 -32.82 7.50 -36.72
CA VAL A 254 -34.01 6.82 -36.19
C VAL A 254 -35.10 7.84 -35.84
N GLN A 255 -34.73 8.95 -35.18
CA GLN A 255 -35.65 10.05 -34.87
C GLN A 255 -36.25 10.69 -36.12
N GLN A 256 -35.44 10.98 -37.15
CA GLN A 256 -35.92 11.51 -38.42
C GLN A 256 -36.91 10.53 -39.09
N THR A 257 -36.58 9.23 -39.09
CA THR A 257 -37.47 8.19 -39.64
C THR A 257 -38.78 8.10 -38.85
N HIS A 258 -38.71 8.18 -37.53
CA HIS A 258 -39.86 8.18 -36.64
C HIS A 258 -40.78 9.38 -36.91
N THR A 259 -40.24 10.60 -36.94
CA THR A 259 -40.98 11.83 -37.25
C THR A 259 -41.61 11.79 -38.64
N ALA A 260 -40.87 11.31 -39.65
CA ALA A 260 -41.39 11.16 -41.01
C ALA A 260 -42.55 10.14 -41.07
N LEU A 261 -42.48 9.06 -40.28
CA LEU A 261 -43.53 8.04 -40.23
C LEU A 261 -44.80 8.57 -39.54
N ILE A 262 -44.65 9.33 -38.47
CA ILE A 262 -45.76 10.05 -37.81
C ILE A 262 -46.43 11.03 -38.79
N GLY A 263 -45.64 11.83 -39.52
CA GLY A 263 -46.17 12.74 -40.53
C GLY A 263 -46.96 12.03 -41.63
N LYS A 264 -46.47 10.87 -42.12
CA LYS A 264 -47.20 10.03 -43.08
C LYS A 264 -48.52 9.49 -42.52
N ILE A 265 -48.53 9.04 -41.27
CA ILE A 265 -49.75 8.56 -40.59
C ILE A 265 -50.77 9.71 -40.49
N TYR A 266 -50.33 10.88 -40.03
CA TYR A 266 -51.19 12.06 -39.89
C TYR A 266 -51.83 12.48 -41.22
N HIS A 267 -51.03 12.60 -42.28
CA HIS A 267 -51.54 12.97 -43.60
C HIS A 267 -52.49 11.93 -44.18
N ALA A 268 -52.17 10.64 -44.07
CA ALA A 268 -53.05 9.56 -44.52
C ALA A 268 -54.39 9.53 -43.76
N GLN A 269 -54.38 9.87 -42.46
CA GLN A 269 -55.58 10.00 -41.66
C GLN A 269 -56.44 11.22 -42.03
N ALA A 270 -55.82 12.33 -42.41
CA ALA A 270 -56.54 13.49 -42.94
C ALA A 270 -57.27 13.14 -44.24
N LEU A 271 -56.59 12.49 -45.19
CA LEU A 271 -57.18 12.03 -46.46
C LEU A 271 -58.31 11.01 -46.27
N LEU A 272 -58.24 10.17 -45.25
CA LEU A 272 -59.31 9.21 -44.92
C LEU A 272 -60.60 9.89 -44.40
N LYS A 273 -60.54 11.15 -43.97
CA LYS A 273 -61.72 11.94 -43.60
C LYS A 273 -62.42 12.60 -44.80
N GLU A 274 -61.76 12.65 -45.95
CA GLU A 274 -62.32 13.18 -47.20
C GLU A 274 -63.10 12.10 -47.96
N ALA A 275 -63.97 12.51 -48.89
CA ALA A 275 -64.77 11.58 -49.71
C ALA A 275 -63.91 10.91 -50.79
N ILE A 276 -63.17 9.86 -50.41
CA ILE A 276 -62.35 9.03 -51.30
C ILE A 276 -62.99 7.67 -51.59
N SER A 277 -62.62 7.05 -52.73
CA SER A 277 -63.18 5.75 -53.14
C SER A 277 -62.88 4.62 -52.13
N ALA A 278 -63.81 3.66 -52.01
CA ALA A 278 -63.73 2.56 -51.04
C ALA A 278 -62.42 1.74 -51.16
N GLN A 279 -61.97 1.48 -52.39
CA GLN A 279 -60.73 0.75 -52.65
C GLN A 279 -59.49 1.54 -52.22
N LYS A 280 -59.48 2.86 -52.41
CA LYS A 280 -58.39 3.75 -51.98
C LYS A 280 -58.35 3.88 -50.46
N SER A 281 -59.52 3.97 -49.82
CA SER A 281 -59.67 4.00 -48.36
C SER A 281 -59.11 2.73 -47.69
N ALA A 282 -59.49 1.53 -48.17
CA ALA A 282 -58.99 0.27 -47.63
C ALA A 282 -57.46 0.14 -47.72
N ARG A 283 -56.86 0.57 -48.83
CA ARG A 283 -55.40 0.54 -49.03
C ARG A 283 -54.67 1.49 -48.06
N LEU A 284 -55.20 2.71 -47.87
CA LEU A 284 -54.66 3.70 -46.94
C LEU A 284 -54.78 3.23 -45.48
N GLN A 285 -55.90 2.63 -45.08
CA GLN A 285 -56.07 2.04 -43.75
C GLN A 285 -55.06 0.93 -43.46
N HIS A 286 -54.81 0.05 -44.45
CA HIS A 286 -53.80 -0.99 -44.32
C HIS A 286 -52.38 -0.41 -44.18
N GLN A 287 -52.05 0.65 -44.95
CA GLN A 287 -50.76 1.35 -44.84
C GLN A 287 -50.57 2.02 -43.46
N VAL A 288 -51.58 2.73 -42.96
CA VAL A 288 -51.56 3.35 -41.63
C VAL A 288 -51.37 2.30 -40.54
N THR A 289 -52.05 1.16 -40.64
CA THR A 289 -51.91 0.05 -39.67
C THR A 289 -50.49 -0.52 -39.70
N SER A 290 -49.91 -0.72 -40.89
CA SER A 290 -48.52 -1.17 -41.04
C SER A 290 -47.52 -0.17 -40.45
N TRP A 291 -47.68 1.13 -40.71
CA TRP A 291 -46.81 2.17 -40.15
C TRP A 291 -46.94 2.26 -38.63
N ARG A 292 -48.15 2.19 -38.08
CA ARG A 292 -48.38 2.14 -36.62
C ARG A 292 -47.69 0.95 -35.97
N ARG A 293 -47.67 -0.23 -36.61
CA ARG A 293 -46.93 -1.40 -36.12
C ARG A 293 -45.40 -1.21 -36.13
N ARG A 294 -44.86 -0.30 -36.94
CA ARG A 294 -43.42 0.00 -37.01
C ARG A 294 -42.95 1.01 -35.94
N LEU A 295 -43.82 1.89 -35.45
CA LEU A 295 -43.47 2.90 -34.44
C LEU A 295 -42.85 2.30 -33.16
N PRO A 296 -43.44 1.26 -32.51
CA PRO A 296 -42.85 0.68 -31.30
C PRO A 296 -41.45 0.09 -31.50
N ARG A 297 -41.12 -0.33 -32.73
CA ARG A 297 -39.76 -0.81 -33.05
C ARG A 297 -38.76 0.34 -33.12
N LEU A 298 -39.16 1.47 -33.70
CA LEU A 298 -38.34 2.69 -33.74
C LEU A 298 -38.16 3.26 -32.33
N ASP A 299 -39.20 3.28 -31.50
CA ASP A 299 -39.11 3.71 -30.10
C ASP A 299 -38.10 2.86 -29.32
N LYS A 300 -38.19 1.53 -29.44
CA LYS A 300 -37.21 0.61 -28.82
C LYS A 300 -35.79 0.85 -29.33
N GLN A 301 -35.62 1.14 -30.63
CA GLN A 301 -34.32 1.48 -31.19
C GLN A 301 -33.77 2.80 -30.65
N MET A 302 -34.62 3.83 -30.50
CA MET A 302 -34.23 5.12 -29.89
C MET A 302 -33.75 4.93 -28.47
N VAL A 303 -34.52 4.22 -27.62
CA VAL A 303 -34.14 3.92 -26.23
C VAL A 303 -32.83 3.14 -26.17
N THR A 304 -32.64 2.17 -27.06
CA THR A 304 -31.39 1.39 -27.13
C THR A 304 -30.21 2.29 -27.49
N CYS A 305 -30.35 3.16 -28.50
CA CYS A 305 -29.28 4.08 -28.90
C CYS A 305 -28.96 5.08 -27.77
N GLN A 306 -29.98 5.64 -27.12
CA GLN A 306 -29.80 6.54 -25.98
C GLN A 306 -29.05 5.87 -24.83
N ARG A 307 -29.37 4.61 -24.50
CA ARG A 307 -28.65 3.85 -23.47
C ARG A 307 -27.17 3.65 -23.83
N VAL A 308 -26.87 3.30 -25.07
CA VAL A 308 -25.47 3.11 -25.52
C VAL A 308 -24.70 4.44 -25.52
N ILE A 309 -25.34 5.54 -25.94
CA ILE A 309 -24.78 6.89 -25.86
C ILE A 309 -24.41 7.23 -24.41
N ALA A 310 -25.33 7.02 -23.46
CA ALA A 310 -25.09 7.27 -22.05
C ALA A 310 -23.91 6.45 -21.50
N GLN A 311 -23.80 5.17 -21.88
CA GLN A 311 -22.67 4.31 -21.51
C GLN A 311 -21.34 4.82 -22.08
N HIS A 312 -21.30 5.25 -23.34
CA HIS A 312 -20.11 5.83 -23.94
C HIS A 312 -19.72 7.16 -23.29
N GLN A 313 -20.69 8.02 -22.94
CA GLN A 313 -20.45 9.26 -22.23
C GLN A 313 -19.85 9.02 -20.83
N MET A 314 -20.41 8.08 -20.06
CA MET A 314 -19.87 7.69 -18.75
C MET A 314 -18.42 7.18 -18.87
N ARG A 315 -18.17 6.29 -19.83
CA ARG A 315 -16.83 5.77 -20.10
C ARG A 315 -15.85 6.88 -20.54
N LEU A 316 -16.29 7.85 -21.34
CA LEU A 316 -15.45 9.00 -21.68
C LEU A 316 -15.09 9.80 -20.44
N THR A 317 -16.04 10.08 -19.55
CA THR A 317 -15.77 10.79 -18.30
C THR A 317 -14.70 10.05 -17.48
N GLU A 318 -14.84 8.74 -17.26
CA GLU A 318 -13.85 7.91 -16.58
C GLU A 318 -12.47 7.98 -17.27
N GLN A 319 -12.44 7.90 -18.60
CA GLN A 319 -11.21 7.96 -19.38
C GLN A 319 -10.51 9.32 -19.30
N HIS A 320 -11.26 10.43 -19.28
CA HIS A 320 -10.71 11.78 -19.11
C HIS A 320 -10.19 12.02 -17.69
N THR A 321 -10.87 11.48 -16.67
CA THR A 321 -10.37 11.50 -15.29
C THR A 321 -9.04 10.74 -15.20
N ALA A 322 -8.97 9.53 -15.75
CA ALA A 322 -7.73 8.75 -15.80
C ALA A 322 -6.60 9.47 -16.54
N LEU A 323 -6.89 10.13 -17.67
CA LEU A 323 -5.92 10.94 -18.41
C LEU A 323 -5.38 12.10 -17.54
N SER A 324 -6.27 12.78 -16.81
CA SER A 324 -5.90 13.89 -15.92
C SER A 324 -4.98 13.41 -14.79
N HIS A 325 -5.26 12.24 -14.20
CA HIS A 325 -4.39 11.62 -13.21
C HIS A 325 -3.01 11.28 -13.78
N LEU A 326 -2.93 10.71 -14.99
CA LEU A 326 -1.65 10.40 -15.64
C LEU A 326 -0.84 11.68 -15.93
N GLN A 327 -1.50 12.76 -16.35
CA GLN A 327 -0.84 14.04 -16.58
C GLN A 327 -0.28 14.64 -15.28
N ALA A 328 -1.07 14.64 -14.21
CA ALA A 328 -0.61 15.09 -12.88
C ALA A 328 0.57 14.23 -12.38
N TRP A 329 0.49 12.92 -12.57
CA TRP A 329 1.55 11.99 -12.19
C TRP A 329 2.86 12.26 -12.95
N ARG A 330 2.79 12.47 -14.27
CA ARG A 330 3.98 12.81 -15.08
C ARG A 330 4.66 14.08 -14.58
N VAL A 331 3.88 15.13 -14.30
CA VAL A 331 4.40 16.41 -13.77
C VAL A 331 5.05 16.23 -12.41
N GLN A 332 4.47 15.39 -11.54
CA GLN A 332 5.07 15.05 -10.26
C GLN A 332 6.43 14.37 -10.44
N LEU A 333 6.52 13.35 -11.30
CA LEU A 333 7.79 12.66 -11.56
C LEU A 333 8.87 13.59 -12.14
N GLU A 334 8.49 14.49 -13.05
CA GLU A 334 9.37 15.54 -13.59
C GLU A 334 9.85 16.51 -12.49
N HIS A 335 8.98 16.86 -11.54
CA HIS A 335 9.35 17.68 -10.39
C HIS A 335 10.33 16.96 -9.46
N GLU A 336 10.04 15.72 -9.08
CA GLU A 336 10.91 14.91 -8.23
C GLU A 336 12.32 14.78 -8.84
N ASN A 337 12.38 14.53 -10.16
CA ASN A 337 13.62 14.50 -10.93
C ASN A 337 14.40 15.81 -10.95
N ARG A 338 13.74 16.98 -10.85
CA ARG A 338 14.43 18.28 -10.73
C ARG A 338 15.02 18.49 -9.34
N THR A 339 14.38 17.95 -8.31
CA THR A 339 14.85 18.03 -6.91
C THR A 339 15.86 16.93 -6.54
N ASN A 340 16.29 16.13 -7.52
CA ASN A 340 17.17 14.98 -7.32
C ASN A 340 18.20 14.92 -8.47
N PRO A 341 19.24 15.76 -8.43
CA PRO A 341 20.17 15.93 -9.55
C PRO A 341 21.13 14.75 -9.75
N ASP A 342 21.42 13.98 -8.70
CA ASP A 342 22.37 12.87 -8.72
C ASP A 342 21.73 11.57 -8.20
N PRO A 343 20.77 11.00 -8.94
CA PRO A 343 20.12 9.76 -8.54
C PRO A 343 21.08 8.57 -8.66
N PRO A 344 20.95 7.55 -7.80
CA PRO A 344 21.66 6.29 -7.99
C PRO A 344 21.36 5.67 -9.36
N ALA A 345 22.38 5.06 -9.96
CA ALA A 345 22.25 4.41 -11.26
C ALA A 345 21.30 3.20 -11.23
N TYR A 346 21.25 2.48 -10.11
CA TYR A 346 20.46 1.25 -10.00
C TYR A 346 19.90 1.06 -8.58
N CYS A 347 18.57 0.99 -8.49
CA CYS A 347 17.84 0.61 -7.28
C CYS A 347 16.92 -0.58 -7.58
N GLU A 348 17.04 -1.63 -6.77
CA GLU A 348 16.26 -2.85 -6.92
C GLU A 348 15.19 -2.93 -5.83
N ALA A 349 13.97 -3.23 -6.25
CA ALA A 349 12.87 -3.56 -5.34
C ALA A 349 12.63 -5.07 -5.43
N ARG A 350 13.19 -5.82 -4.49
CA ARG A 350 12.92 -7.25 -4.36
C ARG A 350 11.64 -7.44 -3.58
N MET A 351 10.73 -8.25 -4.09
CA MET A 351 9.43 -8.42 -3.47
C MET A 351 8.92 -9.84 -3.60
N ASP A 352 8.10 -10.26 -2.66
CA ASP A 352 7.38 -11.51 -2.79
C ASP A 352 6.30 -11.44 -3.88
N ALA A 353 5.94 -12.60 -4.41
CA ALA A 353 4.85 -12.82 -5.35
C ALA A 353 3.57 -12.02 -5.07
N GLY A 354 3.20 -11.90 -3.79
CA GLY A 354 2.04 -11.14 -3.36
C GLY A 354 2.06 -9.68 -3.84
N PHE A 355 3.22 -9.06 -3.96
CA PHE A 355 3.37 -7.67 -4.40
C PHE A 355 3.48 -7.50 -5.92
N ALA A 356 3.59 -8.58 -6.70
CA ALA A 356 3.93 -8.51 -8.12
C ALA A 356 2.72 -8.27 -9.05
N SER A 357 1.77 -7.40 -8.67
CA SER A 357 0.66 -7.03 -9.55
C SER A 357 1.15 -6.16 -10.72
N GLY A 358 0.46 -6.20 -11.86
CA GLY A 358 0.80 -5.36 -13.01
C GLY A 358 0.81 -3.85 -12.68
N GLU A 359 -0.09 -3.42 -11.79
CA GLU A 359 -0.14 -2.03 -11.32
C GLU A 359 1.10 -1.65 -10.49
N ASN A 360 1.51 -2.51 -9.56
CA ASN A 360 2.71 -2.29 -8.75
C ASN A 360 3.98 -2.29 -9.60
N LEU A 361 4.11 -3.25 -10.52
CA LEU A 361 5.27 -3.33 -11.40
C LEU A 361 5.37 -2.09 -12.29
N THR A 362 4.24 -1.65 -12.86
CA THR A 362 4.17 -0.41 -13.64
C THR A 362 4.59 0.79 -12.79
N TRP A 363 4.03 0.92 -11.58
CA TRP A 363 4.32 2.03 -10.68
C TRP A 363 5.80 2.06 -10.26
N LEU A 364 6.39 0.91 -9.90
CA LEU A 364 7.81 0.80 -9.54
C LEU A 364 8.73 1.17 -10.70
N LEU A 365 8.42 0.72 -11.92
CA LEU A 365 9.17 1.08 -13.12
C LEU A 365 9.10 2.59 -13.37
N GLU A 366 7.92 3.20 -13.26
CA GLU A 366 7.74 4.66 -13.37
C GLU A 366 8.50 5.42 -12.26
N MET A 367 8.56 4.85 -11.06
CA MET A 367 9.34 5.39 -9.94
C MET A 367 10.86 5.24 -10.12
N GLY A 368 11.32 4.52 -11.15
CA GLY A 368 12.74 4.35 -11.47
C GLY A 368 13.38 3.07 -10.95
N TYR A 369 12.63 2.24 -10.23
CA TYR A 369 13.12 0.99 -9.66
C TYR A 369 13.19 -0.13 -10.71
N CYS A 370 14.05 -1.11 -10.42
CA CYS A 370 14.09 -2.40 -11.09
C CYS A 370 13.33 -3.42 -10.21
N PRO A 371 12.07 -3.73 -10.51
CA PRO A 371 11.33 -4.72 -9.73
C PRO A 371 11.90 -6.12 -9.95
N ASN A 372 12.18 -6.83 -8.86
CA ASN A 372 12.62 -8.22 -8.87
C ASN A 372 11.65 -9.06 -8.03
N PRO A 373 10.52 -9.48 -8.60
CA PRO A 373 9.58 -10.33 -7.90
C PRO A 373 10.13 -11.75 -7.79
N LYS A 374 10.06 -12.35 -6.59
CA LYS A 374 10.22 -13.81 -6.48
C LYS A 374 9.05 -14.46 -7.22
N ALA A 375 9.35 -15.14 -8.32
CA ALA A 375 8.35 -15.67 -9.25
C ALA A 375 7.29 -16.54 -8.55
N PRO A 376 5.99 -16.21 -8.69
CA PRO A 376 4.91 -17.18 -8.52
C PRO A 376 4.48 -17.70 -9.90
N ASN A 377 5.05 -18.83 -10.33
CA ASN A 377 4.69 -19.52 -11.57
C ASN A 377 4.86 -18.72 -12.90
N ALA A 378 5.08 -19.45 -13.99
CA ALA A 378 5.41 -18.95 -15.33
C ALA A 378 4.33 -18.07 -16.02
N GLN A 379 3.25 -17.69 -15.33
CA GLN A 379 2.16 -16.88 -15.90
C GLN A 379 2.38 -15.37 -15.75
N THR A 380 3.20 -14.91 -14.81
CA THR A 380 3.46 -13.48 -14.59
C THR A 380 4.48 -12.91 -15.59
N THR A 381 5.36 -13.75 -16.14
CA THR A 381 6.40 -13.33 -17.11
C THR A 381 5.82 -12.88 -18.45
N THR A 382 4.58 -13.27 -18.79
CA THR A 382 3.95 -12.95 -20.08
C THR A 382 3.30 -11.56 -20.11
N ALA A 383 3.31 -10.83 -18.99
CA ALA A 383 2.69 -9.51 -18.84
C ALA A 383 3.70 -8.35 -18.64
N LEU A 384 5.00 -8.66 -18.64
CA LEU A 384 6.10 -7.71 -18.80
C LEU A 384 6.42 -7.56 -20.29
#